data_AF-A0A4Q5J958-F1
#
_entry.id   AF-A0A4Q5J958-F1
#
_cell.length_a   1.000
_cell.length_b   1.000
_cell.length_c   1.000
_cell.angle_alpha   90.00
_cell.angle_beta   90.00
_cell.angle_gamma   90.00
#
_symmetry.space_group_name_H-M   'P 1'
#
loop_
_entity.id
_entity.type
_entity.pdbx_description
1 polymer ?
#
loop_
_entity_poly.entity_id
_entity_poly.type
_entity_poly.pdbx_seq_one_letter_code
_entity_poly.pdbx_strand_id
1 'polypeptide(L)'
;MDRCSHCRNRIKPHHATAGPANAENSYHADCWAEAKDLAVVTSEQQQLEYQRRIASEGLTGLLSPYVSVFPQQREPGSASNPVSV
;
A
#
# COMPACT_ATOMS: atom_id res chain seq x y z
N MET A 1 26.35 1.89 -0.39
CA MET A 1 26.06 3.20 -1.04
C MET A 1 25.24 4.00 -0.03
N ASP A 2 25.83 4.99 0.62
CA ASP A 2 25.14 5.73 1.68
C ASP A 2 24.31 6.86 1.05
N ARG A 3 23.14 6.52 0.51
CA ARG A 3 22.16 7.50 0.01
C ARG A 3 20.88 7.42 0.85
N CYS A 4 20.29 8.57 1.13
CA CYS A 4 19.01 8.63 1.81
C CYS A 4 17.90 8.09 0.90
N SER A 5 17.09 7.18 1.42
CA SER A 5 16.02 6.53 0.67
C SER A 5 14.83 7.45 0.38
N HIS A 6 14.71 8.58 1.10
CA HIS A 6 13.68 9.60 0.89
C HIS A 6 14.11 10.65 -0.14
N CYS A 7 15.20 11.38 0.10
CA CYS A 7 15.64 12.48 -0.77
C CYS A 7 16.68 12.09 -1.83
N ARG A 8 17.17 10.83 -1.84
CA ARG A 8 18.18 10.27 -2.76
C ARG A 8 19.57 10.92 -2.72
N ASN A 9 19.78 11.92 -1.85
CA ASN A 9 21.08 12.56 -1.64
C ASN A 9 22.04 11.67 -0.84
N ARG A 10 23.35 11.90 -0.99
CA ARG A 10 24.37 11.17 -0.22
C ARG A 10 24.28 11.51 1.27
N ILE A 11 24.46 10.51 2.12
CA ILE A 11 24.66 10.63 3.56
C ILE A 11 26.17 10.72 3.79
N LYS A 12 26.64 11.83 4.35
CA LYS A 12 28.06 12.00 4.66
C LYS A 12 28.40 11.25 5.96
N PRO A 13 29.65 10.75 6.13
CA PRO A 13 30.06 9.85 7.22
C PRO A 13 29.99 10.39 8.66
N HIS A 14 29.39 11.55 8.89
CA HIS A 14 29.22 12.16 10.22
C HIS A 14 27.81 12.75 10.43
N HIS A 15 26.88 12.53 9.51
CA HIS A 15 25.50 12.98 9.68
C HIS A 15 24.71 11.92 10.44
N ALA A 16 23.85 12.37 11.36
CA ALA A 16 22.92 11.49 12.06
C ALA A 16 22.03 10.77 11.04
N THR A 17 22.07 9.44 11.08
CA THR A 17 21.18 8.57 10.32
C THR A 17 20.10 8.02 11.24
N ALA A 18 18.88 7.92 10.74
CA ALA A 18 17.77 7.31 11.46
C ALA A 18 17.04 6.33 10.54
N GLY A 19 16.37 5.34 11.14
CA GLY A 19 15.62 4.34 10.41
C GLY A 19 15.08 3.25 11.33
N PRO A 20 14.22 2.36 10.82
CA PRO A 20 13.80 1.17 11.53
C PRO A 20 15.02 0.29 11.83
N ALA A 21 15.07 -0.32 13.02
CA ALA A 21 16.17 -1.20 13.42
C ALA A 21 16.43 -2.37 12.44
N ASN A 22 15.43 -2.73 11.63
CA ASN A 22 15.45 -3.87 10.71
C ASN A 22 15.37 -3.47 9.22
N ALA A 23 15.56 -2.20 8.88
CA ALA A 23 15.46 -1.76 7.48
C ALA A 23 16.82 -1.71 6.80
N GLU A 24 16.90 -2.25 5.58
CA GLU A 24 18.07 -2.11 4.69
C GLU A 24 18.24 -0.67 4.16
N ASN A 25 17.30 0.22 4.46
CA ASN A 25 17.24 1.58 3.95
C ASN A 25 17.89 2.57 4.94
N SER A 26 18.82 3.38 4.44
CA SER A 26 19.39 4.50 5.19
C SER A 26 18.62 5.80 4.94
N TYR A 27 18.46 6.64 5.97
CA TYR A 27 17.84 7.96 5.87
C TYR A 27 18.66 9.00 6.63
N HIS A 28 18.61 10.26 6.18
CA HIS A 28 18.94 11.39 7.06
C HIS A 28 17.93 11.47 8.21
N ALA A 29 18.36 11.93 9.39
CA ALA A 29 17.47 12.06 10.54
C ALA A 29 16.19 12.87 10.23
N ASP A 30 16.33 14.02 9.57
CA ASP A 30 15.18 14.89 9.22
C ASP A 30 14.26 14.21 8.18
N CYS A 31 14.84 13.61 7.14
CA CYS A 31 14.07 12.90 6.13
C CYS A 31 13.35 11.66 6.70
N TRP A 32 13.90 11.03 7.74
CA TRP A 32 13.23 9.93 8.43
C TRP A 32 12.03 10.43 9.24
N ALA A 33 12.15 11.57 9.92
CA ALA A 33 11.03 12.18 10.64
C ALA A 33 9.88 12.52 9.68
N GLU A 34 10.18 13.18 8.56
CA GLU A 34 9.17 13.50 7.53
C GLU A 34 8.52 12.25 6.94
N ALA A 35 9.32 11.24 6.59
CA ALA A 35 8.80 9.99 6.03
C ALA A 35 7.95 9.21 7.04
N LYS A 36 8.35 9.22 8.32
CA LYS A 36 7.60 8.58 9.40
C LYS A 36 6.27 9.29 9.65
N ASP A 37 6.28 10.61 9.74
CA ASP A 37 5.07 11.40 9.96
C ASP A 37 4.11 11.23 8.79
N LEU A 38 4.62 11.25 7.55
CA LEU A 38 3.81 10.96 6.36
C LEU A 38 3.24 9.52 6.37
N ALA A 39 4.02 8.54 6.80
CA ALA A 39 3.56 7.16 6.90
C ALA A 39 2.44 7.01 7.96
N VAL A 40 2.56 7.70 9.11
CA VAL A 40 1.51 7.75 10.13
C VAL A 40 0.24 8.37 9.56
N VAL A 41 0.34 9.55 8.94
CA VAL A 41 -0.82 10.22 8.30
C VAL A 41 -1.48 9.33 7.25
N THR A 42 -0.68 8.68 6.40
CA THR A 42 -1.19 7.79 5.36
C THR A 42 -1.90 6.59 5.97
N SER A 43 -1.33 5.98 7.02
CA SER A 43 -1.94 4.83 7.71
C SER A 43 -3.25 5.19 8.40
N GLU A 44 -3.35 6.36 9.02
CA GLU A 44 -4.57 6.84 9.67
C GLU A 44 -5.67 7.13 8.64
N GLN A 45 -5.32 7.80 7.54
CA GLN A 45 -6.26 8.05 6.44
C GLN A 45 -6.77 6.75 5.82
N GLN A 46 -5.88 5.76 5.61
CA GLN A 46 -6.26 4.44 5.11
C GLN A 46 -7.18 3.71 6.08
N GLN A 47 -6.92 3.79 7.39
CA GLN A 47 -7.80 3.21 8.41
C GLN A 47 -9.19 3.86 8.42
N LEU A 48 -9.26 5.18 8.33
CA LEU A 48 -10.53 5.91 8.24
C LEU A 48 -11.30 5.58 6.96
N GLU A 49 -10.60 5.45 5.83
CA GLU A 49 -11.23 5.02 4.58
C GLU A 49 -11.74 3.58 4.66
N TYR A 50 -10.95 2.68 5.25
CA TYR A 50 -11.34 1.30 5.49
C TYR A 50 -12.59 1.21 6.39
N GLN A 51 -12.63 1.95 7.49
CA GLN A 51 -13.80 2.02 8.37
C GLN A 51 -15.04 2.54 7.63
N ARG A 52 -14.89 3.59 6.81
CA ARG A 52 -15.99 4.11 5.99
C ARG A 52 -16.52 3.06 5.01
N ARG A 53 -15.64 2.32 4.34
CA ARG A 53 -16.02 1.23 3.41
C ARG A 53 -16.75 0.11 4.12
N ILE A 54 -16.28 -0.33 5.30
CA ILE A 54 -17.00 -1.35 6.08
C ILE A 54 -18.38 -0.84 6.48
N ALA A 55 -18.48 0.41 6.93
CA ALA A 55 -19.75 1.01 7.33
C ALA A 55 -20.75 1.10 6.16
N SER A 56 -20.29 1.38 4.95
CA SER A 56 -21.15 1.51 3.76
C SER A 56 -21.46 0.19 3.06
N GLU A 57 -20.52 -0.76 3.03
CA GLU A 57 -20.58 -1.96 2.19
C GLU A 57 -20.65 -3.27 3.01
N GLY A 58 -20.51 -3.20 4.33
CA GLY A 58 -20.57 -4.35 5.23
C GLY A 58 -19.48 -5.39 4.94
N LEU A 59 -19.88 -6.65 4.79
CA LEU A 59 -18.98 -7.78 4.56
C LEU A 59 -18.13 -7.61 3.28
N THR A 60 -18.68 -6.97 2.24
CA THR A 60 -17.95 -6.73 0.98
C THR A 60 -16.78 -5.77 1.19
N GLY A 61 -16.99 -4.69 1.97
CA GLY A 61 -15.94 -3.73 2.33
C GLY A 61 -14.83 -4.36 3.17
N LEU A 62 -15.19 -5.28 4.09
CA LEU A 62 -14.22 -6.08 4.88
C LEU A 62 -13.33 -6.97 4.00
N LEU A 63 -13.90 -7.55 2.94
CA LEU A 63 -13.19 -8.51 2.09
C LEU A 63 -12.43 -7.85 0.94
N SER A 64 -12.74 -6.61 0.57
CA SER A 64 -12.18 -5.87 -0.58
C SER A 64 -10.65 -5.97 -0.75
N PRO A 65 -9.82 -5.86 0.31
CA PRO A 65 -8.36 -6.01 0.18
C PRO A 65 -7.92 -7.42 -0.25
N TYR A 66 -8.75 -8.43 0.00
CA TYR A 66 -8.44 -9.85 -0.21
C TYR A 66 -9.07 -10.43 -1.48
N VAL A 67 -10.18 -9.86 -1.97
CA VAL A 67 -10.85 -10.31 -3.20
C VAL A 67 -10.27 -9.68 -4.48
N SER A 68 -9.52 -8.59 -4.37
CA SER A 68 -8.90 -7.89 -5.52
C SER A 68 -7.75 -8.65 -6.18
N VAL A 69 -7.37 -9.83 -5.68
CA VAL A 69 -6.26 -10.66 -6.21
C VAL A 69 -6.73 -11.75 -7.19
N PHE A 70 -8.03 -11.85 -7.48
CA PHE A 70 -8.53 -12.71 -8.54
C PHE A 70 -8.77 -11.88 -9.80
N PRO A 71 -7.88 -11.93 -10.82
CA PRO A 71 -8.27 -11.43 -12.13
C PRO A 71 -9.48 -12.25 -12.58
N GLN A 72 -10.64 -11.61 -12.59
CA GLN A 72 -11.84 -12.14 -13.25
C GLN A 72 -11.53 -12.18 -14.75
N GLN A 73 -10.91 -13.27 -15.23
CA GLN A 73 -10.99 -13.65 -16.64
C GLN A 73 -12.46 -13.95 -16.94
N ARG A 74 -13.22 -12.92 -17.30
CA ARG A 74 -14.47 -13.09 -18.04
C ARG A 74 -14.12 -13.16 -19.52
N GLU A 75 -13.89 -14.37 -20.01
CA GLU A 75 -14.10 -14.65 -21.43
C GLU A 75 -15.61 -14.93 -21.62
N PRO A 76 -16.33 -14.18 -22.47
CA PRO A 76 -17.72 -14.46 -22.77
C PRO A 76 -17.83 -15.62 -23.75
N GLY A 77 -17.74 -16.85 -23.23
CA GLY A 77 -18.18 -18.06 -23.93
C GLY A 77 -19.71 -18.14 -23.93
N SER A 78 -20.36 -17.27 -24.69
CA SER A 78 -21.80 -17.35 -25.01
C SER A 78 -22.04 -18.59 -25.89
N ALA A 79 -22.06 -19.77 -25.28
CA ALA A 79 -22.59 -20.98 -25.91
C ALA A 79 -24.12 -20.97 -25.77
N SER A 80 -24.76 -20.22 -26.65
CA SER A 80 -26.18 -20.36 -26.94
C SER A 80 -26.41 -21.77 -27.48
N ASN A 81 -26.89 -22.69 -26.66
CA ASN A 81 -27.44 -23.96 -27.17
C ASN A 81 -28.88 -23.70 -27.61
N PRO A 82 -29.22 -23.78 -28.91
CA PRO A 82 -30.62 -23.93 -29.29
C PRO A 82 -31.07 -25.35 -28.92
N VAL A 83 -32.08 -25.42 -28.04
CA VAL A 83 -32.93 -26.61 -27.89
C VAL A 83 -33.52 -26.94 -29.27
N SER A 84 -33.20 -28.12 -29.79
CA SER A 84 -33.96 -28.71 -30.90
C SER A 84 -34.99 -29.68 -30.33
N VAL A 85 -36.24 -29.49 -30.79
CA VAL A 85 -37.45 -30.26 -30.49
C VAL A 85 -37.39 -31.66 -31.12
#